data_AF-A0A956VWW3-F1
#
_entry.id   AF-A0A956VWW3-F1
#
_cell.length_a   1.000
_cell.length_b   1.000
_cell.length_c   1.000
_cell.angle_alpha   90.00
_cell.angle_beta   90.00
_cell.angle_gamma   90.00
#
_symmetry.space_group_name_H-M   'P 1'
#
loop_
_entity.id
_entity.type
_entity.pdbx_description
1 polymer ?
#
loop_
_entity_poly.entity_id
_entity_poly.type
_entity_poly.pdbx_seq_one_letter_code
_entity_poly.pdbx_strand_id
1 'polypeptide(L)'
;ALPALLDATRWGVHQNARRNAVVALGTLYRWLEAPDRTRVRERVEELLDDPWLRVQLSAVAALQTIAEPASIGALNAAAGRALDGRLKRLSRVAVRRIGEAQKKPEELNALKKQVEELQQANQKLEDRLVALEESAKRRRS
;
A
#
# COMPACT_ATOMS: atom_id res chain seq x y z
N ALA A 1 -15.97 -4.63 -16.79
CA ALA A 1 -14.54 -4.76 -17.13
C ALA A 1 -13.84 -5.83 -16.31
N LEU A 2 -14.01 -5.87 -14.98
CA LEU A 2 -13.32 -6.83 -14.11
C LEU A 2 -13.48 -8.31 -14.50
N PRO A 3 -14.69 -8.85 -14.80
CA PRO A 3 -14.83 -10.26 -15.19
C PRO A 3 -14.02 -10.61 -16.44
N ALA A 4 -14.00 -9.74 -17.45
CA ALA A 4 -13.23 -9.95 -18.67
C ALA A 4 -11.72 -9.96 -18.42
N LEU A 5 -11.23 -9.12 -17.50
CA LEU A 5 -9.81 -9.12 -17.12
C LEU A 5 -9.43 -10.38 -16.36
N LEU A 6 -10.25 -10.81 -15.39
CA LEU A 6 -10.04 -12.07 -14.68
C LEU A 6 -10.02 -13.25 -15.66
N ASP A 7 -10.96 -13.30 -16.59
CA ASP A 7 -11.02 -14.32 -17.64
C ASP A 7 -9.78 -14.30 -18.54
N ALA A 8 -9.26 -13.11 -18.86
CA ALA A 8 -8.04 -12.94 -19.64
C ALA A 8 -6.76 -13.36 -18.90
N THR A 9 -6.82 -13.60 -17.57
CA THR A 9 -5.71 -14.17 -16.81
C THR A 9 -5.70 -15.71 -16.79
N ARG A 10 -6.74 -16.38 -17.33
CA ARG A 10 -6.85 -17.84 -17.27
C ARG A 10 -5.74 -18.54 -18.05
N TRP A 11 -5.39 -19.74 -17.60
CA TRP A 11 -4.53 -20.64 -18.38
C TRP A 11 -5.15 -20.91 -19.76
N GLY A 12 -4.31 -21.11 -20.78
CA GLY A 12 -4.73 -21.27 -22.17
C GLY A 12 -4.95 -19.95 -22.94
N VAL A 13 -5.14 -18.82 -22.25
CA VAL A 13 -5.10 -17.49 -22.89
C VAL A 13 -3.66 -17.13 -23.24
N HIS A 14 -3.43 -16.45 -24.36
CA HIS A 14 -2.08 -16.04 -24.79
C HIS A 14 -1.34 -15.25 -23.69
N GLN A 15 -0.06 -15.55 -23.48
CA GLN A 15 0.76 -15.03 -22.37
C GLN A 15 0.83 -13.49 -22.33
N ASN A 16 0.81 -12.82 -23.49
CA ASN A 16 0.77 -11.35 -23.53
C ASN A 16 -0.57 -10.79 -23.06
N ALA A 17 -1.68 -11.48 -23.33
CA ALA A 17 -3.00 -11.07 -22.84
C ALA A 17 -3.09 -11.26 -21.33
N ARG A 18 -2.61 -12.40 -20.79
CA ARG A 18 -2.53 -12.62 -19.33
C ARG A 18 -1.69 -11.54 -18.66
N ARG A 19 -0.49 -11.26 -19.19
CA ARG A 19 0.40 -10.21 -18.71
C ARG A 19 -0.28 -8.84 -18.65
N ASN A 20 -0.95 -8.44 -19.73
CA ASN A 20 -1.61 -7.14 -19.80
C ASN A 20 -2.84 -7.07 -18.89
N ALA A 21 -3.58 -8.18 -18.76
CA ALA A 21 -4.69 -8.28 -17.82
C ALA A 21 -4.23 -8.12 -16.38
N VAL A 22 -3.12 -8.75 -15.98
CA VAL A 22 -2.53 -8.57 -14.64
C VAL A 22 -2.16 -7.12 -14.35
N VAL A 23 -1.55 -6.43 -15.32
CA VAL A 23 -1.23 -5.01 -15.18
C VAL A 23 -2.51 -4.19 -14.96
N ALA A 24 -3.55 -4.41 -15.77
CA ALA A 24 -4.82 -3.72 -15.65
C ALA A 24 -5.52 -3.99 -14.30
N LEU A 25 -5.48 -5.24 -13.82
CA LEU A 25 -6.02 -5.62 -12.51
C LEU A 25 -5.34 -4.84 -11.37
N GLY A 26 -4.00 -4.72 -11.40
CA GLY A 26 -3.26 -3.92 -10.41
C GLY A 26 -3.65 -2.44 -10.44
N THR A 27 -3.86 -1.86 -11.62
CA THR A 27 -4.30 -0.46 -11.76
C THR A 27 -5.73 -0.23 -11.28
N LEU A 28 -6.65 -1.17 -11.57
CA LEU A 28 -8.05 -1.05 -11.19
C LEU A 28 -8.28 -1.27 -9.70
N TYR A 29 -7.39 -1.99 -9.02
CA TYR A 29 -7.54 -2.45 -7.64
C TYR A 29 -8.10 -1.41 -6.66
N ARG A 30 -7.52 -0.21 -6.64
CA ARG A 30 -7.90 0.88 -5.72
C ARG A 30 -9.35 1.34 -5.87
N TRP A 31 -9.97 1.05 -7.00
CA TRP A 31 -11.35 1.45 -7.34
C TRP A 31 -12.36 0.32 -7.12
N LEU A 32 -11.91 -0.87 -6.70
CA LEU A 32 -12.76 -2.01 -6.44
C LEU A 32 -13.31 -1.97 -5.02
N GLU A 33 -14.46 -2.60 -4.83
CA GLU A 33 -15.05 -2.89 -3.52
C GLU A 33 -14.37 -4.10 -2.85
N ALA A 34 -14.55 -4.25 -1.54
CA ALA A 34 -13.87 -5.26 -0.71
C ALA A 34 -13.89 -6.71 -1.26
N PRO A 35 -15.02 -7.29 -1.72
CA PRO A 35 -15.02 -8.66 -2.22
C PRO A 35 -14.21 -8.81 -3.52
N ASP A 36 -14.28 -7.82 -4.40
CA ASP A 36 -13.54 -7.81 -5.67
C ASP A 36 -12.05 -7.56 -5.46
N ARG A 37 -11.68 -6.72 -4.48
CA ARG A 37 -10.28 -6.54 -4.08
C ARG A 37 -9.63 -7.86 -3.65
N THR A 38 -10.28 -8.59 -2.74
CA THR A 38 -9.78 -9.89 -2.28
C THR A 38 -9.61 -10.86 -3.44
N ARG A 39 -10.64 -10.98 -4.29
CA ARG A 39 -10.61 -11.84 -5.48
C ARG A 39 -9.48 -11.47 -6.46
N VAL A 40 -9.26 -10.18 -6.69
CA VAL A 40 -8.18 -9.72 -7.58
C VAL A 40 -6.82 -10.01 -6.97
N ARG A 41 -6.61 -9.71 -5.69
CA ARG A 41 -5.34 -9.97 -5.00
C ARG A 41 -4.97 -11.43 -5.09
N GLU A 42 -5.88 -12.32 -4.68
CA GLU A 42 -5.66 -13.77 -4.70
C GLU A 42 -5.38 -14.27 -6.12
N ARG A 43 -6.12 -13.78 -7.13
CA ARG A 43 -5.85 -14.15 -8.51
C ARG A 43 -4.47 -13.70 -8.99
N VAL A 44 -4.01 -12.52 -8.59
CA VAL A 44 -2.68 -12.03 -8.95
C VAL A 44 -1.59 -12.81 -8.20
N GLU A 45 -1.83 -13.23 -6.95
CA GLU A 45 -0.93 -14.10 -6.19
C GLU A 45 -0.74 -15.46 -6.86
N GLU A 46 -1.82 -16.09 -7.36
CA GLU A 46 -1.74 -17.33 -8.14
C GLU A 46 -0.83 -17.19 -9.38
N LEU A 47 -0.83 -16.01 -10.02
CA LEU A 47 -0.04 -15.75 -11.22
C LEU A 47 1.46 -15.54 -10.95
N LEU A 48 1.88 -15.53 -9.68
CA LEU A 48 3.29 -15.67 -9.31
C LEU A 48 3.86 -17.04 -9.72
N ASP A 49 3.00 -18.04 -9.92
CA ASP A 49 3.33 -19.38 -10.39
C ASP A 49 3.07 -19.60 -11.89
N ASP A 50 2.77 -18.54 -12.65
CA ASP A 50 2.52 -18.68 -14.08
C ASP A 50 3.76 -19.25 -14.80
N PRO A 51 3.60 -20.21 -15.74
CA PRO A 51 4.73 -20.80 -16.46
C PRO A 51 5.59 -19.79 -17.24
N TRP A 52 5.05 -18.60 -17.54
CA TRP A 52 5.74 -17.55 -18.28
C TRP A 52 6.28 -16.48 -17.34
N LEU A 53 7.61 -16.37 -17.29
CA LEU A 53 8.31 -15.40 -16.44
C LEU A 53 7.77 -13.97 -16.58
N ARG A 54 7.41 -13.52 -17.79
CA ARG A 54 6.88 -12.16 -17.99
C ARG A 54 5.54 -11.93 -17.29
N VAL A 55 4.72 -12.96 -17.13
CA VAL A 55 3.46 -12.89 -16.36
C VAL A 55 3.78 -12.83 -14.87
N GLN A 56 4.68 -13.68 -14.38
CA GLN A 56 5.13 -13.66 -12.98
C GLN A 56 5.69 -12.28 -12.58
N LEU A 57 6.54 -11.68 -13.43
CA LEU A 57 7.09 -10.34 -13.18
C LEU A 57 6.00 -9.26 -13.17
N SER A 58 4.99 -9.38 -14.04
CA SER A 58 3.82 -8.50 -14.01
C SER A 58 2.98 -8.70 -12.75
N ALA A 59 2.84 -9.93 -12.24
CA ALA A 59 2.13 -10.22 -11.00
C ALA A 59 2.85 -9.58 -9.80
N VAL A 60 4.17 -9.69 -9.70
CA VAL A 60 4.96 -8.99 -8.68
C VAL A 60 4.75 -7.48 -8.73
N ALA A 61 4.80 -6.88 -9.93
CA ALA A 61 4.58 -5.45 -10.10
C ALA A 61 3.14 -5.02 -9.73
N ALA A 62 2.14 -5.83 -10.06
CA ALA A 62 0.75 -5.60 -9.70
C ALA A 62 0.56 -5.68 -8.17
N LEU A 63 1.09 -6.70 -7.49
CA LEU A 63 1.00 -6.83 -6.03
C LEU A 63 1.72 -5.69 -5.30
N GLN A 64 2.85 -5.23 -5.83
CA GLN A 64 3.52 -4.04 -5.29
C GLN A 64 2.65 -2.78 -5.43
N THR A 65 1.90 -2.64 -6.53
CA THR A 65 0.95 -1.54 -6.75
C THR A 65 -0.26 -1.64 -5.84
N ILE A 66 -0.77 -2.85 -5.64
CA ILE A 66 -1.88 -3.17 -4.71
C ILE A 66 -1.49 -2.83 -3.27
N ALA A 67 -0.23 -3.10 -2.89
CA ALA A 67 0.37 -2.73 -1.62
C ALA A 67 -0.32 -3.29 -0.37
N GLU A 68 -0.99 -4.44 -0.48
CA GLU A 68 -1.62 -5.09 0.67
C GLU A 68 -0.65 -6.00 1.44
N PRO A 69 -0.62 -5.90 2.79
CA PRO A 69 0.22 -6.77 3.63
C PRO A 69 -0.02 -8.26 3.45
N ALA A 70 -1.26 -8.65 3.13
CA ALA A 70 -1.65 -10.05 2.89
C ALA A 70 -0.79 -10.72 1.80
N SER A 71 -0.33 -9.97 0.79
CA SER A 71 0.46 -10.51 -0.32
C SER A 71 1.94 -10.72 0.00
N ILE A 72 2.42 -10.28 1.16
CA ILE A 72 3.83 -10.44 1.55
C ILE A 72 4.20 -11.94 1.63
N GLY A 73 3.30 -12.78 2.14
CA GLY A 73 3.50 -14.22 2.23
C GLY A 73 3.74 -14.85 0.85
N ALA A 74 2.85 -14.57 -0.11
CA ALA A 74 2.95 -15.06 -1.47
C ALA A 74 4.23 -14.57 -2.19
N LEU A 75 4.60 -13.30 -2.02
CA LEU A 75 5.83 -12.74 -2.59
C LEU A 75 7.10 -13.37 -2.00
N ASN A 76 7.12 -13.65 -0.69
CA ASN A 76 8.24 -14.35 -0.06
C ASN A 76 8.35 -15.79 -0.56
N ALA A 77 7.24 -16.51 -0.68
CA ALA A 77 7.21 -17.86 -1.25
C ALA A 77 7.73 -17.86 -2.69
N ALA A 78 7.25 -16.93 -3.53
CA ALA A 78 7.74 -16.75 -4.90
C ALA A 78 9.25 -16.47 -4.95
N ALA A 79 9.77 -15.61 -4.07
CA ALA A 79 11.20 -15.35 -3.97
C ALA A 79 12.02 -16.57 -3.52
N GLY A 80 11.44 -17.43 -2.67
CA GLY A 80 12.08 -18.63 -2.16
C GLY A 80 12.29 -19.71 -3.22
N ARG A 81 11.30 -19.89 -4.11
CA ARG A 81 11.33 -20.89 -5.19
C ARG A 81 11.83 -20.37 -6.54
N ALA A 82 12.05 -19.07 -6.69
CA ALA A 82 12.47 -18.46 -7.95
C ALA A 82 13.86 -18.93 -8.41
N LEU A 83 13.90 -19.56 -9.59
CA LEU A 83 15.13 -19.91 -10.30
C LEU A 83 15.73 -18.71 -11.05
N ASP A 84 14.87 -17.82 -11.58
CA ASP A 84 15.31 -16.58 -12.22
C ASP A 84 15.62 -15.50 -11.16
N GLY A 85 16.85 -14.99 -11.18
CA GLY A 85 17.32 -13.99 -10.23
C GLY A 85 16.52 -12.67 -10.25
N ARG A 86 15.90 -12.31 -11.37
CA ARG A 86 15.06 -11.10 -11.48
C ARG A 86 13.76 -11.29 -10.69
N LEU A 87 13.10 -12.44 -10.83
CA LEU A 87 11.88 -12.74 -10.06
C LEU A 87 12.18 -12.71 -8.56
N LYS A 88 13.27 -13.35 -8.14
CA LYS A 88 13.72 -13.33 -6.74
C LYS A 88 13.98 -11.93 -6.23
N ARG A 89 14.73 -11.12 -6.99
CA ARG A 89 15.06 -9.74 -6.62
C ARG A 89 13.81 -8.88 -6.54
N LEU A 90 12.97 -8.90 -7.57
CA LEU A 90 11.78 -8.04 -7.65
C LEU A 90 10.75 -8.40 -6.58
N SER A 91 10.56 -9.68 -6.28
CA SER A 91 9.66 -10.11 -5.20
C SER A 91 10.13 -9.58 -3.84
N ARG A 92 11.44 -9.65 -3.54
CA ARG A 92 12.01 -9.08 -2.31
C ARG A 92 11.91 -7.56 -2.25
N VAL A 93 12.08 -6.88 -3.39
CA VAL A 93 11.89 -5.43 -3.49
C VAL A 93 10.43 -5.06 -3.22
N ALA A 94 9.48 -5.83 -3.78
CA ALA A 94 8.07 -5.61 -3.56
C ALA A 94 7.72 -5.77 -2.07
N VAL A 95 8.18 -6.84 -1.40
CA VAL A 95 7.97 -7.03 0.05
C VAL A 95 8.44 -5.81 0.86
N ARG A 96 9.65 -5.29 0.59
CA ARG A 96 10.15 -4.10 1.29
C ARG A 96 9.29 -2.88 1.04
N ARG A 97 8.91 -2.63 -0.21
CA ARG A 97 8.07 -1.48 -0.59
C ARG A 97 6.67 -1.54 0.00
N ILE A 98 6.08 -2.74 0.09
CA ILE A 98 4.79 -2.94 0.77
C ILE A 98 4.94 -2.59 2.25
N GLY A 99 6.00 -3.08 2.92
CA GLY A 99 6.28 -2.73 4.32
C GLY A 99 6.49 -1.23 4.54
N GLU A 100 7.24 -0.56 3.67
CA GLU A 100 7.44 0.91 3.72
C GLU A 100 6.14 1.69 3.48
N ALA A 101 5.25 1.18 2.60
CA ALA A 101 3.96 1.80 2.34
C ALA A 101 3.05 1.79 3.57
N GLN A 102 3.17 0.79 4.46
CA GLN A 102 2.40 0.74 5.71
C GLN A 102 2.89 1.73 6.78
N LYS A 103 4.18 2.09 6.76
CA LYS A 103 4.76 3.04 7.74
C LYS A 103 4.34 4.49 7.49
N LYS A 104 4.14 4.88 6.22
CA LYS A 104 3.81 6.27 5.86
C LYS A 104 2.52 6.78 6.51
N PRO A 105 1.39 6.03 6.50
CA PRO A 105 0.19 6.42 7.23
C PRO A 105 0.42 6.57 8.74
N GLU A 106 1.20 5.69 9.35
CA GLU A 106 1.49 5.73 10.79
C GLU A 106 2.30 6.97 11.17
N GLU A 107 3.37 7.26 10.41
CA GLU A 107 4.18 8.48 10.59
C GLU A 107 3.35 9.76 10.41
N LEU A 108 2.46 9.78 9.41
CA LEU A 108 1.57 10.92 9.17
C LEU A 108 0.57 11.11 10.32
N ASN A 109 0.01 10.04 10.86
CA ASN A 109 -0.91 10.10 11.99
C ASN A 109 -0.19 10.56 13.27
N ALA A 110 1.03 10.07 13.51
CA ALA A 110 1.85 10.54 14.63
C ALA A 110 2.18 12.03 14.50
N LEU A 111 2.51 12.51 13.30
CA LEU A 111 2.78 13.92 13.05
C LEU A 111 1.54 14.79 13.27
N LYS A 112 0.35 14.36 12.79
CA LYS A 112 -0.92 15.06 13.04
C LYS A 112 -1.18 15.23 14.54
N LYS A 113 -0.98 14.16 15.31
CA LYS A 113 -1.14 14.19 16.77
C LYS A 113 -0.17 15.18 17.44
N GLN A 114 1.09 15.19 17.03
CA GLN A 114 2.08 16.15 17.56
C GLN A 114 1.69 17.61 17.24
N VAL A 115 1.13 17.87 16.06
CA VAL A 115 0.63 19.20 15.69
C VAL A 115 -0.57 19.59 16.58
N GLU A 116 -1.51 18.69 16.83
CA GLU A 116 -2.64 18.93 17.73
C GLU A 116 -2.17 19.22 19.16
N GLU A 117 -1.20 18.46 19.69
CA GLU A 117 -0.61 18.68 21.01
C GLU A 117 0.09 20.05 21.11
N LEU A 118 0.83 20.45 20.07
CA LEU A 118 1.46 21.77 20.01
C LEU A 118 0.44 22.90 19.96
N GLN A 119 -0.64 22.75 19.20
CA GLN A 119 -1.73 23.73 19.16
C GLN A 119 -2.39 23.90 20.53
N GLN A 120 -2.68 22.81 21.23
CA GLN A 120 -3.24 22.85 22.58
C GLN A 120 -2.29 23.51 23.58
N ALA A 121 -0.99 23.19 23.49
CA ALA A 121 0.02 23.82 24.34
C ALA A 121 0.11 25.33 24.08
N ASN A 122 0.05 25.76 22.82
CA ASN A 122 0.08 27.17 22.46
C ASN A 122 -1.16 27.92 22.97
N GLN A 123 -2.36 27.35 22.78
CA GLN A 123 -3.60 27.94 23.32
C GLN A 123 -3.52 28.12 24.84
N LYS A 124 -3.02 27.11 25.56
CA LYS A 124 -2.86 27.19 27.02
C LYS A 124 -1.85 28.25 27.46
N LEU A 125 -0.82 28.50 26.65
CA LEU A 125 0.14 29.58 26.90
C LEU A 125 -0.48 30.95 26.65
N GLU A 126 -1.24 31.10 25.57
CA GLU A 126 -2.01 32.32 25.27
C GLU A 126 -2.99 32.64 26.41
N ASP A 127 -3.78 31.66 26.87
CA ASP A 127 -4.72 31.83 27.99
C ASP A 127 -4.00 32.28 29.28
N ARG A 128 -2.80 31.74 29.54
CA ARG A 128 -1.98 32.13 30.70
C ARG A 128 -1.40 33.53 30.56
N LEU A 129 -1.02 33.94 29.36
CA LEU A 129 -0.55 35.30 29.09
C LEU A 129 -1.67 36.31 29.34
N VAL A 130 -2.86 36.04 28.82
CA VAL A 130 -4.06 36.88 29.06
C VAL A 130 -4.32 37.02 30.56
N ALA A 131 -4.33 35.92 31.32
CA ALA A 131 -4.55 35.95 32.76
C ALA A 131 -3.48 36.75 33.53
N LEU A 132 -2.21 36.68 33.11
CA LEU A 132 -1.12 37.45 33.70
C LEU A 132 -1.22 38.94 33.38
N GLU A 133 -1.53 39.29 32.14
CA GLU A 133 -1.74 40.68 31.72
C GLU A 133 -2.89 41.34 32.49
N GLU A 134 -3.99 40.62 32.69
CA GLU A 134 -5.11 41.09 33.52
C GLU A 134 -4.70 41.30 34.98
N SER A 135 -3.96 40.36 35.55
CA SER A 135 -3.47 40.45 36.93
C SER A 135 -2.52 41.63 37.12
N ALA A 136 -1.66 41.90 36.13
CA ALA A 136 -0.74 43.03 36.15
C ALA A 136 -1.47 44.38 36.05
N LYS A 137 -2.54 44.47 35.23
CA LYS A 137 -3.41 45.65 35.16
C LYS A 137 -4.11 45.93 36.50
N ARG A 138 -4.67 44.89 37.15
CA ARG A 138 -5.35 45.04 38.46
C ARG A 138 -4.44 45.52 39.59
N ARG A 139 -3.13 45.22 39.56
CA ARG A 139 -2.18 45.71 40.56
C ARG A 139 -1.74 47.16 40.37
N ARG A 140 -2.02 47.75 39.20
CA ARG A 140 -1.64 49.14 38.86
C ARG A 140 -2.78 50.15 39.03
N SER A 141 -4.02 49.69 39.20
CA SER A 141 -5.19 50.51 39.59
C SER A 141 -5.34 50.57 41.08
#